data_AF-A0A6P8FGL2-F1
#
_entry.id   AF-A0A6P8FGL2-F1
#
_cell.length_a   1.000
_cell.length_b   1.000
_cell.length_c   1.000
_cell.angle_alpha   90.00
_cell.angle_beta   90.00
_cell.angle_gamma   90.00
#
_symmetry.space_group_name_H-M   'P 1'
#
loop_
_entity.id
_entity.type
_entity.pdbx_description
1 polymer ?
#
loop_
_entity_poly.entity_id
_entity_poly.type
_entity_poly.pdbx_seq_one_letter_code
_entity_poly.pdbx_strand_id
1 'polypeptide(L)'
;MSLLHSFANAILMSVGPEVDEEIMVKLVIIVLIIQLTMSGVSPACGRAEYRIGQECCPMCGPGYYVRKHCTEFSSTACVPCLPPTYTDAPNGLASCKSCTVCDSSAGLRVKRTCSSTSDSLCEHLEGHYCTDPIKDGCRGAVEHSKCSPGQYVKQTGTVSTDTVCGDCVGDTYSNGSFTSCRPHTRCDLIGLVVLREGSSSYDSDCSQRQNTVANVAGIIAGVAVLAAACGAVAFIYNRRNRKRKAQQEKERSGHTYNRGTVTTETEPDTTAK
;
A
#
# COMPACT_ATOMS: atom_id res chain seq x y z
N MET A 1 22.42 53.39 20.83
CA MET A 1 23.69 54.07 20.44
C MET A 1 23.47 55.24 19.47
N SER A 2 22.61 55.12 18.46
CA SER A 2 22.40 56.15 17.42
C SER A 2 21.65 57.41 17.88
N LEU A 3 20.70 57.30 18.83
CA LEU A 3 20.00 58.47 19.37
C LEU A 3 20.87 59.31 20.32
N LEU A 4 21.73 58.67 21.12
CA LEU A 4 22.63 59.33 22.07
C LEU A 4 23.71 60.20 21.37
N HIS A 5 24.23 59.74 20.23
CA HIS A 5 25.14 60.55 19.40
C HIS A 5 24.45 61.80 18.83
N SER A 6 23.15 61.73 18.52
CA SER A 6 22.39 62.86 17.99
C SER A 6 22.17 63.95 19.05
N PHE A 7 21.90 63.56 20.31
CA PHE A 7 21.75 64.49 21.43
C PHE A 7 23.06 65.15 21.84
N ALA A 8 24.18 64.41 21.81
CA ALA A 8 25.51 64.98 22.11
C ALA A 8 25.90 66.07 21.10
N ASN A 9 25.64 65.84 19.81
CA ASN A 9 25.90 66.83 18.76
C ASN A 9 24.97 68.04 18.82
N ALA A 10 23.71 67.86 19.28
CA ALA A 10 22.77 68.97 19.42
C ALA A 10 23.15 69.96 20.55
N ILE A 11 23.72 69.46 21.66
CA ILE A 11 24.17 70.30 22.78
C ILE A 11 25.41 71.13 22.40
N LEU A 12 26.28 70.60 21.52
CA LEU A 12 27.46 71.30 21.01
C LEU A 12 27.13 72.51 20.10
N MET A 13 25.92 72.60 19.54
CA MET A 13 25.54 73.66 18.59
C MET A 13 24.71 74.80 19.19
N SER A 14 24.37 74.76 20.50
CA SER A 14 23.47 75.73 21.14
C SER A 14 24.11 76.65 22.18
N VAL A 15 25.43 76.62 22.36
CA VAL A 15 26.12 77.37 23.43
C VAL A 15 26.87 78.56 22.83
N GLY A 16 26.30 79.77 22.99
CA GLY A 16 26.92 81.04 22.63
C GLY A 16 28.15 81.38 23.48
N PRO A 17 28.96 82.38 23.07
CA PRO A 17 30.30 82.59 23.58
C PRO A 17 30.28 83.38 24.91
N GLU A 18 29.92 82.72 26.02
CA GLU A 18 30.05 83.31 27.38
C GLU A 18 29.84 82.26 28.49
N VAL A 19 30.40 81.06 28.34
CA VAL A 19 30.42 80.03 29.40
C VAL A 19 31.85 79.66 29.74
N ASP A 20 32.20 79.77 31.03
CA ASP A 20 33.52 79.41 31.55
C ASP A 20 33.93 78.00 31.11
N GLU A 21 35.19 77.85 30.67
CA GLU A 21 35.77 76.57 30.26
C GLU A 21 35.62 75.50 31.36
N GLU A 22 35.63 75.92 32.64
CA GLU A 22 35.33 75.05 33.79
C GLU A 22 33.90 74.50 33.81
N ILE A 23 32.90 75.29 33.41
CA ILE A 23 31.48 74.91 33.43
C ILE A 23 31.21 73.86 32.35
N MET A 24 31.79 74.05 31.16
CA MET A 24 31.72 73.07 30.07
C MET A 24 32.37 71.74 30.47
N VAL A 25 33.54 71.76 31.11
CA VAL A 25 34.21 70.55 31.60
C VAL A 25 33.37 69.85 32.67
N LYS A 26 32.78 70.60 33.62
CA LYS A 26 31.89 70.03 34.66
C LYS A 26 30.64 69.39 34.05
N LEU A 27 30.03 70.02 33.04
CA LEU A 27 28.87 69.45 32.32
C LEU A 27 29.22 68.16 31.57
N VAL A 28 30.36 68.12 30.88
CA VAL A 28 30.82 66.90 30.20
C VAL A 28 31.09 65.78 31.19
N ILE A 29 31.72 66.07 32.33
CA ILE A 29 31.97 65.10 33.40
C ILE A 29 30.64 64.59 33.99
N ILE A 30 29.68 65.47 34.28
CA ILE A 30 28.36 65.08 34.79
C ILE A 30 27.63 64.20 33.77
N VAL A 31 27.65 64.56 32.49
CA VAL A 31 27.07 63.73 31.42
C VAL A 31 27.75 62.37 31.34
N LEU A 32 29.09 62.30 31.40
CA LEU A 32 29.83 61.02 31.42
C LEU A 32 29.48 60.17 32.65
N ILE A 33 29.36 60.77 33.84
CA ILE A 33 28.92 60.07 35.05
C ILE A 33 27.49 59.54 34.88
N ILE A 34 26.57 60.33 34.30
CA ILE A 34 25.21 59.89 34.01
C ILE A 34 25.20 58.76 32.97
N GLN A 35 26.05 58.78 31.94
CA GLN A 35 26.17 57.67 30.98
C GLN A 35 26.72 56.40 31.65
N LEU A 36 27.64 56.54 32.62
CA LEU A 36 28.18 55.42 33.40
C LEU A 36 27.16 54.85 34.39
N THR A 37 26.29 55.67 35.00
CA THR A 37 25.23 55.21 35.91
C THR A 37 23.99 54.68 35.18
N MET A 38 23.74 55.14 33.94
CA MET A 38 22.70 54.61 33.05
C MET A 38 23.12 53.32 32.34
N SER A 39 24.29 52.78 32.65
CA SER A 39 24.60 51.36 32.44
C SER A 39 23.82 50.53 33.45
N GLY A 40 22.49 50.59 33.38
CA GLY A 40 21.57 49.60 33.91
C GLY A 40 21.77 48.30 33.13
N VAL A 41 22.96 47.71 33.26
CA VAL A 41 23.20 46.32 32.92
C VAL A 41 22.39 45.56 33.95
N SER A 42 21.13 45.30 33.63
CA SER A 42 20.41 44.21 34.26
C SER A 42 21.36 43.01 34.14
N PRO A 43 21.83 42.42 35.26
CA PRO A 43 22.74 41.30 35.17
C PRO A 43 22.00 40.26 34.32
N ALA A 44 22.60 39.87 33.20
CA ALA A 44 22.13 38.71 32.49
C ALA A 44 22.18 37.55 33.50
N CYS A 45 21.08 36.83 33.68
CA CYS A 45 21.06 35.70 34.60
C CYS A 45 22.15 34.68 34.21
N GLY A 46 22.63 33.91 35.19
CA GLY A 46 23.62 32.88 34.95
C GLY A 46 23.14 31.84 33.92
N ARG A 47 24.07 31.03 33.39
CA ARG A 47 23.75 30.01 32.35
C ARG A 47 22.69 28.99 32.77
N ALA A 48 22.51 28.77 34.08
CA ALA A 48 21.54 27.83 34.64
C ALA A 48 20.39 28.56 35.38
N GLU A 49 20.14 29.83 35.05
CA GLU A 49 19.13 30.66 35.69
C GLU A 49 18.20 31.30 34.66
N TYR A 50 16.92 31.42 34.99
CA TYR A 50 15.95 32.14 34.19
C TYR A 50 15.49 33.40 34.93
N ARG A 51 15.06 34.41 34.17
CA ARG A 51 14.62 35.68 34.73
C ARG A 51 13.13 35.64 35.06
N ILE A 52 12.78 36.08 36.26
CA ILE A 52 11.40 36.36 36.67
C ILE A 52 11.34 37.77 37.26
N GLY A 53 10.73 38.71 36.54
CA GLY A 53 10.78 40.13 36.90
C GLY A 53 12.21 40.67 36.91
N GLN A 54 12.71 41.04 38.09
CA GLN A 54 14.10 41.52 38.30
C GLN A 54 15.00 40.48 38.98
N GLU A 55 14.48 39.30 39.33
CA GLU A 55 15.23 38.23 39.98
C GLU A 55 15.68 37.17 38.98
N CYS A 56 16.81 36.53 39.29
CA CYS A 56 17.32 35.36 38.58
C CYS A 56 17.09 34.12 39.43
N CYS A 57 16.36 33.15 38.88
CA CYS A 57 15.99 31.92 39.55
C CYS A 57 16.71 30.71 38.94
N PRO A 58 17.15 29.74 39.75
CA PRO A 58 17.68 28.48 39.24
C PRO A 58 16.68 27.75 38.35
N MET A 59 17.11 27.25 37.19
CA MET A 59 16.27 26.48 36.26
C MET A 59 15.92 25.09 36.81
N CYS A 60 14.80 24.55 36.35
CA CYS A 60 14.49 23.13 36.49
C CYS A 60 15.29 22.32 35.46
N GLY A 61 15.75 21.13 35.84
CA GLY A 61 16.42 20.22 34.92
C GLY A 61 15.48 19.64 33.84
N PRO A 62 16.03 18.99 32.80
CA PRO A 62 15.24 18.22 31.83
C PRO A 62 14.31 17.22 32.53
N GLY A 63 13.10 17.04 32.01
CA GLY A 63 12.07 16.22 32.62
C GLY A 63 11.28 16.89 33.73
N TYR A 64 11.54 18.17 34.02
CA TYR A 64 10.82 18.95 35.02
C TYR A 64 10.42 20.33 34.47
N TYR A 65 9.39 20.90 35.09
CA TYR A 65 8.91 22.27 34.85
C TYR A 65 8.73 23.00 36.19
N VAL A 66 8.60 24.32 36.13
CA VAL A 66 8.43 25.20 37.29
C VAL A 66 6.99 25.16 37.79
N ARG A 67 6.80 24.65 39.03
CA ARG A 67 5.52 24.79 39.75
C ARG A 67 5.45 26.10 40.52
N LYS A 68 6.56 26.52 41.13
CA LYS A 68 6.67 27.77 41.89
C LYS A 68 8.03 28.41 41.62
N HIS A 69 8.01 29.69 41.26
CA HIS A 69 9.23 30.48 41.09
C HIS A 69 10.01 30.59 42.41
N CYS A 70 11.31 30.85 42.28
CA CYS A 70 12.13 31.17 43.44
C CYS A 70 11.65 32.46 44.11
N THR A 71 12.05 32.65 45.35
CA THR A 71 11.95 33.93 46.07
C THR A 71 13.31 34.23 46.66
N GLU A 72 13.48 35.42 47.26
CA GLU A 72 14.69 35.80 48.00
C GLU A 72 15.20 34.70 48.98
N PHE A 73 14.28 33.92 49.56
CA PHE A 73 14.60 32.90 50.58
C PHE A 73 14.32 31.45 50.14
N SER A 74 13.86 31.21 48.91
CA SER A 74 13.53 29.85 48.46
C SER A 74 13.90 29.61 47.01
N SER A 75 14.41 28.41 46.70
CA SER A 75 14.75 28.03 45.33
C SER A 75 13.51 27.68 44.51
N THR A 76 13.67 27.60 43.19
CA THR A 76 12.61 27.17 42.26
C THR A 76 12.08 25.78 42.62
N ALA A 77 10.77 25.65 42.75
CA ALA A 77 10.14 24.35 42.96
C ALA A 77 9.80 23.69 41.62
N CYS A 78 10.44 22.55 41.36
CA CYS A 78 10.31 21.79 40.12
C CYS A 78 9.40 20.57 40.28
N VAL A 79 8.62 20.24 39.24
CA VAL A 79 7.72 19.07 39.21
C VAL A 79 7.99 18.28 37.92
N PRO A 80 7.99 16.93 37.97
CA PRO A 80 8.28 16.12 36.80
C PRO A 80 7.19 16.24 35.72
N CYS A 81 7.61 16.11 34.47
CA CYS A 81 6.71 15.98 33.33
C CYS A 81 5.99 14.63 33.39
N LEU A 82 4.66 14.66 33.26
CA LEU A 82 3.85 13.45 33.13
C LEU A 82 3.64 13.13 31.64
N PRO A 83 3.57 11.85 31.24
CA PRO A 83 3.18 11.50 29.88
C PRO A 83 1.82 12.12 29.51
N PRO A 84 1.63 12.67 28.30
CA PRO A 84 2.54 12.67 27.15
C PRO A 84 3.30 14.02 27.00
N THR A 85 4.11 14.40 27.99
CA THR A 85 4.88 15.67 27.96
C THR A 85 6.34 15.49 28.34
N TYR A 86 7.19 16.42 27.90
CA TYR A 86 8.64 16.39 28.11
C TYR A 86 9.28 17.78 28.23
N THR A 87 10.50 17.84 28.76
CA THR A 87 11.44 18.97 28.61
C THR A 87 12.86 18.42 28.40
N ASP A 88 13.56 18.90 27.38
CA ASP A 88 14.83 18.36 26.88
C ASP A 88 16.07 19.15 27.34
N ALA A 89 15.86 20.29 27.99
CA ALA A 89 16.92 21.18 28.46
C ALA A 89 16.56 21.79 29.82
N PRO A 90 17.55 22.31 30.57
CA PRO A 90 17.30 23.17 31.71
C PRO A 90 16.38 24.33 31.32
N ASN A 91 15.34 24.58 32.11
CA ASN A 91 14.27 25.50 31.72
C ASN A 91 13.62 26.22 32.91
N GLY A 92 12.93 27.32 32.60
CA GLY A 92 12.03 28.05 33.52
C GLY A 92 10.57 27.97 33.09
N LEU A 93 10.17 26.91 32.39
CA LEU A 93 8.82 26.81 31.80
C LEU A 93 7.77 26.55 32.88
N ALA A 94 6.58 27.15 32.72
CA ALA A 94 5.43 26.91 33.59
C ALA A 94 4.72 25.56 33.32
N SER A 95 5.04 24.89 32.21
CA SER A 95 4.52 23.57 31.85
C SER A 95 5.48 22.83 30.92
N CYS A 96 5.38 21.51 30.88
CA CYS A 96 6.14 20.69 29.92
C CYS A 96 5.60 20.84 28.49
N LYS A 97 6.44 20.50 27.49
CA LYS A 97 6.06 20.47 26.08
C LYS A 97 5.30 19.18 25.77
N SER A 98 4.28 19.24 24.93
CA SER A 98 3.60 18.03 24.44
C SER A 98 4.52 17.24 23.52
N CYS A 99 4.49 15.91 23.62
CA CYS A 99 5.24 15.05 22.72
C CYS A 99 4.66 15.10 21.29
N THR A 100 5.51 14.96 20.29
CA THR A 100 5.13 14.81 18.87
C THR A 100 4.35 13.51 18.68
N VAL A 101 3.20 13.58 18.02
CA VAL A 101 2.40 12.40 17.66
C VAL A 101 2.81 11.91 16.28
N CYS A 102 3.22 10.66 16.18
CA CYS A 102 3.52 10.02 14.90
C CYS A 102 2.24 9.37 14.36
N ASP A 103 1.51 10.13 13.52
CA ASP A 103 0.24 9.70 12.96
C ASP A 103 0.43 8.75 11.78
N SER A 104 -0.13 7.53 11.89
CA SER A 104 -0.07 6.54 10.83
C SER A 104 -0.86 6.94 9.59
N SER A 105 -1.91 7.76 9.74
CA SER A 105 -2.66 8.31 8.60
C SER A 105 -1.85 9.33 7.80
N ALA A 106 -0.82 9.92 8.41
CA ALA A 106 0.17 10.78 7.76
C ALA A 106 1.41 10.01 7.28
N GLY A 107 1.35 8.67 7.24
CA GLY A 107 2.45 7.83 6.78
C GLY A 107 3.62 7.75 7.78
N LEU A 108 3.40 8.03 9.07
CA LEU A 108 4.44 8.07 10.09
C LEU A 108 4.29 6.94 11.13
N ARG A 109 5.41 6.55 11.74
CA ARG A 109 5.48 5.67 12.90
C ARG A 109 6.49 6.16 13.92
N VAL A 110 6.33 5.70 15.16
CA VAL A 110 7.26 6.03 16.24
C VAL A 110 8.58 5.28 16.04
N LYS A 111 9.66 6.01 15.79
CA LYS A 111 11.04 5.49 15.79
C LYS A 111 11.60 5.43 17.20
N ARG A 112 11.35 6.48 17.98
CA ARG A 112 11.73 6.58 19.40
C ARG A 112 10.56 7.09 20.21
N THR A 113 10.24 6.40 21.29
CA THR A 113 9.15 6.76 22.19
C THR A 113 9.46 8.05 22.94
N CYS A 114 8.41 8.80 23.28
CA CYS A 114 8.56 9.96 24.14
C CYS A 114 8.94 9.54 25.57
N SER A 115 9.74 10.37 26.24
CA SER A 115 10.08 10.26 27.66
C SER A 115 9.93 11.62 28.33
N SER A 116 10.03 11.70 29.66
CA SER A 116 9.99 13.01 30.33
C SER A 116 11.12 13.94 29.87
N THR A 117 12.27 13.41 29.43
CA THR A 117 13.44 14.21 29.02
C THR A 117 13.63 14.33 27.51
N SER A 118 12.77 13.70 26.69
CA SER A 118 12.96 13.67 25.24
C SER A 118 11.65 13.52 24.49
N ASP A 119 11.51 14.27 23.39
CA ASP A 119 10.39 14.10 22.48
C ASP A 119 10.38 12.71 21.81
N SER A 120 9.20 12.29 21.36
CA SER A 120 9.07 11.22 20.38
C SER A 120 9.77 11.60 19.08
N LEU A 121 10.43 10.63 18.46
CA LEU A 121 11.00 10.79 17.12
C LEU A 121 10.19 9.93 16.17
N CYS A 122 9.68 10.54 15.10
CA CYS A 122 8.92 9.86 14.08
C CYS A 122 9.81 9.45 12.90
N GLU A 123 9.40 8.40 12.19
CA GLU A 123 9.95 8.01 10.89
C GLU A 123 8.81 7.64 9.93
N HIS A 124 9.11 7.55 8.65
CA HIS A 124 8.12 7.15 7.64
C HIS A 124 7.71 5.67 7.83
N LEU A 125 6.50 5.33 7.41
CA LEU A 125 6.02 3.96 7.27
C LEU A 125 6.68 3.26 6.07
N GLU A 126 6.54 1.94 6.01
CA GLU A 126 6.91 1.19 4.81
C GLU A 126 6.02 1.60 3.63
N GLY A 127 6.61 1.62 2.43
CA GLY A 127 5.93 2.12 1.23
C GLY A 127 5.65 3.62 1.25
N HIS A 128 6.31 4.39 2.12
CA HIS A 128 6.23 5.85 2.15
C HIS A 128 7.64 6.45 2.05
N TYR A 129 7.74 7.65 1.49
CA TYR A 129 8.95 8.46 1.49
C TYR A 129 8.75 9.72 2.34
N CYS A 130 9.83 10.20 2.94
CA CYS A 130 9.82 11.39 3.77
C CYS A 130 9.82 12.66 2.93
N THR A 131 8.90 13.58 3.23
CA THR A 131 8.81 14.90 2.59
C THR A 131 9.32 16.03 3.49
N ASP A 132 9.34 15.83 4.80
CA ASP A 132 9.92 16.77 5.78
C ASP A 132 10.96 16.05 6.66
N PRO A 133 12.22 15.90 6.17
CA PRO A 133 13.28 15.20 6.87
C PRO A 133 13.81 16.04 8.05
N ILE A 134 13.97 15.39 9.20
CA ILE A 134 14.66 15.96 10.36
C ILE A 134 15.86 15.08 10.72
N LYS A 135 16.71 15.58 11.63
CA LYS A 135 17.82 14.78 12.13
C LYS A 135 17.30 13.45 12.70
N ASP A 136 17.76 12.36 12.10
CA ASP A 136 17.41 10.98 12.46
C ASP A 136 15.91 10.62 12.36
N GLY A 137 15.07 11.42 11.72
CA GLY A 137 13.61 11.18 11.65
C GLY A 137 12.89 11.89 10.50
N CYS A 138 11.57 11.86 10.56
CA CYS A 138 10.68 12.43 9.55
C CYS A 138 9.43 13.04 10.18
N ARG A 139 9.03 14.24 9.77
CA ARG A 139 7.82 14.93 10.27
C ARG A 139 6.61 14.82 9.35
N GLY A 140 6.82 14.42 8.10
CA GLY A 140 5.75 14.23 7.12
C GLY A 140 6.18 13.23 6.06
N ALA A 141 5.30 12.30 5.71
CA ALA A 141 5.58 11.25 4.75
C ALA A 141 4.40 11.09 3.78
N VAL A 142 4.69 10.58 2.59
CA VAL A 142 3.71 10.34 1.52
C VAL A 142 3.89 8.92 1.00
N GLU A 143 2.79 8.23 0.70
CA GLU A 143 2.82 6.88 0.12
C GLU A 143 3.53 6.91 -1.24
N HIS A 144 4.31 5.88 -1.53
CA HIS A 144 4.92 5.69 -2.83
C HIS A 144 3.84 5.51 -3.91
N SER A 145 4.03 6.20 -5.03
CA SER A 145 3.21 6.05 -6.23
C SER A 145 3.20 4.61 -6.71
N LYS A 146 2.01 4.14 -7.09
CA LYS A 146 1.81 2.83 -7.72
C LYS A 146 1.73 3.03 -9.22
N CYS A 147 2.54 2.30 -9.97
CA CYS A 147 2.48 2.39 -11.43
C CYS A 147 1.18 1.78 -11.92
N SER A 148 0.58 2.44 -12.92
CA SER A 148 -0.68 1.99 -13.50
C SER A 148 -0.45 0.79 -14.44
N PRO A 149 -1.46 -0.03 -14.73
CA PRO A 149 -1.39 -0.96 -15.85
C PRO A 149 -1.05 -0.20 -17.13
N GLY A 150 -0.14 -0.73 -17.95
CA GLY A 150 0.48 0.04 -19.04
C GLY A 150 1.87 0.55 -18.69
N GLN A 151 2.22 0.58 -17.40
CA GLN A 151 3.47 1.10 -16.90
C GLN A 151 4.26 0.05 -16.12
N TYR A 152 5.58 0.22 -16.07
CA TYR A 152 6.49 -0.59 -15.27
C TYR A 152 7.21 0.28 -14.26
N VAL A 153 7.65 -0.34 -13.17
CA VAL A 153 8.46 0.28 -12.11
C VAL A 153 9.87 0.49 -12.65
N LYS A 154 10.15 1.69 -13.15
CA LYS A 154 11.47 2.08 -13.65
C LYS A 154 12.46 2.28 -12.51
N GLN A 155 12.01 2.85 -11.41
CA GLN A 155 12.77 2.98 -10.18
C GLN A 155 11.84 2.79 -8.98
N THR A 156 12.20 1.89 -8.08
CA THR A 156 11.47 1.70 -6.82
C THR A 156 11.67 2.91 -5.92
N GLY A 157 10.60 3.36 -5.25
CA GLY A 157 10.68 4.41 -4.23
C GLY A 157 11.68 4.08 -3.12
N THR A 158 12.29 5.13 -2.56
CA THR A 158 13.23 5.04 -1.44
C THR A 158 12.67 5.79 -0.23
N VAL A 159 13.44 5.85 0.86
CA VAL A 159 13.09 6.63 2.06
C VAL A 159 12.93 8.13 1.79
N SER A 160 13.47 8.64 0.69
CA SER A 160 13.48 10.07 0.35
C SER A 160 12.94 10.39 -1.05
N THR A 161 12.63 9.37 -1.86
CA THR A 161 12.17 9.56 -3.23
C THR A 161 10.97 8.67 -3.53
N ASP A 162 10.08 9.17 -4.37
CA ASP A 162 8.94 8.41 -4.85
C ASP A 162 9.34 7.33 -5.88
N THR A 163 8.45 6.39 -6.13
CA THR A 163 8.51 5.43 -7.24
C THR A 163 8.41 6.17 -8.57
N VAL A 164 9.26 5.81 -9.52
CA VAL A 164 9.22 6.34 -10.89
C VAL A 164 8.70 5.26 -11.83
N CYS A 165 7.66 5.60 -12.59
CA CYS A 165 7.04 4.73 -13.57
C CYS A 165 7.53 5.05 -14.99
N GLY A 166 7.64 4.03 -15.83
CA GLY A 166 7.85 4.17 -17.28
C GLY A 166 6.73 3.49 -18.05
N ASP A 167 6.41 4.00 -19.24
CA ASP A 167 5.35 3.43 -20.08
C ASP A 167 5.87 2.25 -20.92
N CYS A 168 5.01 1.25 -21.13
CA CYS A 168 5.28 0.16 -22.06
C CYS A 168 5.00 0.60 -23.50
N VAL A 169 5.92 0.27 -24.40
CA VAL A 169 5.86 0.62 -25.82
C VAL A 169 5.99 -0.64 -26.69
N GLY A 170 5.45 -0.59 -27.90
CA GLY A 170 5.44 -1.72 -28.83
C GLY A 170 4.66 -2.91 -28.28
N ASP A 171 5.12 -4.12 -28.61
CA ASP A 171 4.48 -5.40 -28.24
C ASP A 171 4.86 -5.84 -26.81
N THR A 172 4.80 -4.92 -25.85
CA THR A 172 5.15 -5.19 -24.46
C THR A 172 4.07 -4.72 -23.51
N TYR A 173 3.98 -5.33 -22.33
CA TYR A 173 2.96 -5.02 -21.34
C TYR A 173 3.48 -5.09 -19.90
N SER A 174 2.73 -4.44 -19.01
CA SER A 174 2.89 -4.55 -17.56
C SER A 174 1.56 -4.27 -16.87
N ASN A 175 1.30 -5.01 -15.80
CA ASN A 175 0.14 -4.80 -14.93
C ASN A 175 0.38 -3.68 -13.88
N GLY A 176 1.49 -2.94 -13.98
CA GLY A 176 1.90 -1.92 -13.01
C GLY A 176 2.88 -2.40 -11.94
N SER A 177 3.08 -3.71 -11.76
CA SER A 177 3.96 -4.24 -10.71
C SER A 177 5.31 -4.76 -11.22
N PHE A 178 5.51 -4.85 -12.54
CA PHE A 178 6.75 -5.36 -13.11
C PHE A 178 7.84 -4.29 -13.10
N THR A 179 9.11 -4.70 -12.93
CA THR A 179 10.28 -3.83 -13.02
C THR A 179 10.73 -3.54 -14.46
N SER A 180 10.12 -4.22 -15.42
CA SER A 180 10.26 -3.99 -16.87
C SER A 180 9.03 -4.51 -17.60
N CYS A 181 8.74 -3.94 -18.77
CA CYS A 181 7.68 -4.45 -19.63
C CYS A 181 8.06 -5.82 -20.18
N ARG A 182 7.09 -6.75 -20.18
CA ARG A 182 7.25 -8.09 -20.72
C ARG A 182 6.75 -8.14 -22.16
N PRO A 183 7.38 -8.90 -23.05
CA PRO A 183 6.86 -9.07 -24.41
C PRO A 183 5.53 -9.80 -24.38
N HIS A 184 4.66 -9.49 -25.35
CA HIS A 184 3.43 -10.23 -25.56
C HIS A 184 3.68 -11.67 -25.99
N THR A 185 2.79 -12.57 -25.59
CA THR A 185 2.77 -13.96 -26.03
C THR A 185 2.48 -14.01 -27.53
N ARG A 186 3.42 -14.59 -28.28
CA ARG A 186 3.31 -14.80 -29.73
C ARG A 186 2.59 -16.12 -30.03
N CYS A 187 1.27 -16.06 -30.17
CA CYS A 187 0.43 -17.24 -30.38
C CYS A 187 0.82 -18.05 -31.65
N ASP A 188 1.30 -17.37 -32.69
CA ASP A 188 1.77 -17.95 -33.94
C ASP A 188 2.93 -18.93 -33.74
N LEU A 189 3.87 -18.62 -32.84
CA LEU A 189 5.03 -19.47 -32.55
C LEU A 189 4.68 -20.75 -31.80
N ILE A 190 3.57 -20.75 -31.07
CA ILE A 190 3.07 -21.89 -30.30
C ILE A 190 1.92 -22.64 -31.00
N GLY A 191 1.65 -22.31 -32.28
CA GLY A 191 0.62 -22.97 -33.09
C GLY A 191 -0.81 -22.70 -32.63
N LEU A 192 -1.03 -21.61 -31.90
CA LEU A 192 -2.34 -21.15 -31.44
C LEU A 192 -2.80 -19.93 -32.24
N VAL A 193 -4.07 -19.57 -32.09
CA VAL A 193 -4.66 -18.38 -32.69
C VAL A 193 -4.90 -17.34 -31.60
N VAL A 194 -4.64 -16.07 -31.92
CA VAL A 194 -4.93 -14.95 -31.02
C VAL A 194 -6.43 -14.86 -30.81
N LEU A 195 -6.88 -15.00 -29.57
CA LEU A 195 -8.26 -14.79 -29.15
C LEU A 195 -8.49 -13.31 -28.80
N ARG A 196 -7.51 -12.69 -28.15
CA ARG A 196 -7.52 -11.28 -27.78
C ARG A 196 -6.12 -10.70 -27.96
N GLU A 197 -6.04 -9.62 -28.72
CA GLU A 197 -4.80 -8.86 -28.89
C GLU A 197 -4.34 -8.27 -27.55
N GLY A 198 -3.06 -8.38 -27.25
CA GLY A 198 -2.45 -7.75 -26.09
C GLY A 198 -2.49 -6.23 -26.16
N SER A 199 -2.29 -5.58 -25.02
CA SER A 199 -2.10 -4.13 -24.95
C SER A 199 -0.93 -3.81 -24.02
N SER A 200 -0.59 -2.53 -23.84
CA SER A 200 0.43 -2.14 -22.85
C SER A 200 0.10 -2.60 -21.42
N SER A 201 -1.17 -2.91 -21.11
CA SER A 201 -1.63 -3.27 -19.76
C SER A 201 -1.83 -4.77 -19.52
N TYR A 202 -1.92 -5.59 -20.57
CA TYR A 202 -2.19 -7.03 -20.45
C TYR A 202 -1.65 -7.81 -21.65
N ASP A 203 -1.41 -9.11 -21.46
CA ASP A 203 -0.86 -9.99 -22.48
C ASP A 203 -1.90 -10.38 -23.56
N SER A 204 -1.43 -10.90 -24.68
CA SER A 204 -2.27 -11.54 -25.68
C SER A 204 -2.84 -12.87 -25.17
N ASP A 205 -4.15 -13.08 -25.35
CA ASP A 205 -4.79 -14.36 -25.02
C ASP A 205 -4.76 -15.28 -26.25
N CYS A 206 -4.22 -16.49 -26.09
CA CYS A 206 -4.14 -17.49 -27.15
C CYS A 206 -5.17 -18.62 -26.96
N SER A 207 -5.73 -19.12 -28.06
CA SER A 207 -6.66 -20.26 -28.04
C SER A 207 -6.38 -21.24 -29.19
N GLN A 208 -6.82 -22.49 -29.02
CA GLN A 208 -6.73 -23.47 -30.09
C GLN A 208 -7.69 -23.11 -31.23
N ARG A 209 -7.21 -23.30 -32.46
CA ARG A 209 -8.06 -23.22 -33.64
C ARG A 209 -9.09 -24.35 -33.57
N GLN A 210 -10.32 -24.04 -33.18
CA GLN A 210 -11.40 -25.02 -33.25
C GLN A 210 -11.72 -25.27 -34.73
N ASN A 211 -11.26 -26.41 -35.24
CA ASN A 211 -11.67 -26.90 -36.56
C ASN A 211 -13.09 -27.46 -36.44
N THR A 212 -14.06 -26.58 -36.19
CA THR A 212 -15.47 -26.92 -35.99
C THR A 212 -15.99 -27.80 -37.14
N VAL A 213 -15.55 -27.53 -38.37
CA VAL A 213 -15.89 -28.32 -39.55
C VAL A 213 -15.34 -29.75 -39.47
N ALA A 214 -14.07 -29.94 -39.09
CA ALA A 214 -13.48 -31.27 -38.98
C ALA A 214 -14.08 -32.06 -37.82
N ASN A 215 -14.34 -31.40 -36.69
CA ASN A 215 -14.97 -32.02 -35.53
C ASN A 215 -16.43 -32.43 -35.82
N VAL A 216 -17.21 -31.55 -36.46
CA VAL A 216 -18.60 -31.86 -36.87
C VAL A 216 -18.63 -32.94 -37.93
N ALA A 217 -17.75 -32.89 -38.94
CA ALA A 217 -17.65 -33.94 -39.96
C ALA A 217 -17.28 -35.30 -39.34
N GLY A 218 -16.34 -35.31 -38.39
CA GLY A 218 -15.95 -36.53 -37.65
C GLY A 218 -17.10 -37.13 -36.84
N ILE A 219 -17.90 -36.29 -36.15
CA ILE A 219 -19.09 -36.73 -35.42
C ILE A 219 -20.14 -37.30 -36.37
N ILE A 220 -20.45 -36.60 -37.47
CA ILE A 220 -21.44 -37.06 -38.46
C ILE A 220 -21.01 -38.40 -39.08
N ALA A 221 -19.74 -38.52 -39.48
CA ALA A 221 -19.20 -39.76 -40.02
C ALA A 221 -19.27 -40.92 -39.00
N GLY A 222 -18.90 -40.66 -37.74
CA GLY A 222 -18.98 -41.66 -36.67
C GLY A 222 -20.40 -42.15 -36.42
N VAL A 223 -21.38 -41.23 -36.37
CA VAL A 223 -22.81 -41.58 -36.19
C VAL A 223 -23.33 -42.38 -37.39
N ALA A 224 -22.96 -42.02 -38.61
CA ALA A 224 -23.36 -42.76 -39.81
C ALA A 224 -22.83 -44.20 -39.80
N VAL A 225 -21.58 -44.41 -39.39
CA VAL A 225 -20.98 -45.75 -39.27
C VAL A 225 -21.67 -46.57 -38.18
N LEU A 226 -21.97 -45.98 -37.03
CA LEU A 226 -22.70 -46.66 -35.96
C LEU A 226 -24.13 -47.04 -36.40
N ALA A 227 -24.84 -46.14 -37.05
CA ALA A 227 -26.17 -46.41 -37.58
C ALA A 227 -26.16 -47.54 -38.62
N ALA A 228 -25.17 -47.55 -39.52
CA ALA A 228 -24.99 -48.62 -40.50
C ALA A 228 -24.67 -49.97 -39.83
N ALA A 229 -23.79 -49.98 -38.82
CA ALA A 229 -23.46 -51.18 -38.05
C ALA A 229 -24.68 -51.73 -37.29
N CYS A 230 -25.43 -50.86 -36.58
CA CYS A 230 -26.68 -51.22 -35.92
C CYS A 230 -27.73 -51.74 -36.91
N GLY A 231 -27.87 -51.08 -38.06
CA GLY A 231 -28.75 -51.51 -39.14
C GLY A 231 -28.38 -52.90 -39.69
N ALA A 232 -27.08 -53.16 -39.90
CA ALA A 232 -26.57 -54.47 -40.33
C ALA A 232 -26.83 -55.55 -39.28
N VAL A 233 -26.59 -55.27 -38.00
CA VAL A 233 -26.86 -56.19 -36.89
C VAL A 233 -28.36 -56.48 -36.78
N ALA A 234 -29.20 -55.46 -36.83
CA ALA A 234 -30.66 -55.61 -36.81
C ALA A 234 -31.16 -56.40 -38.04
N PHE A 235 -30.59 -56.16 -39.22
CA PHE A 235 -30.90 -56.92 -40.42
C PHE A 235 -30.51 -58.40 -40.29
N ILE A 236 -29.31 -58.70 -39.78
CA ILE A 236 -28.85 -60.07 -39.50
C ILE A 236 -29.75 -60.74 -38.45
N TYR A 237 -30.09 -60.03 -37.38
CA TYR A 237 -30.98 -60.51 -36.33
C TYR A 237 -32.38 -60.82 -36.88
N ASN A 238 -32.97 -59.89 -37.63
CA ASN A 238 -34.28 -60.07 -38.25
C ASN A 238 -34.29 -61.21 -39.27
N ARG A 239 -33.22 -61.36 -40.07
CA ARG A 239 -33.07 -62.48 -41.02
C ARG A 239 -32.95 -63.82 -40.30
N ARG A 240 -32.19 -63.89 -39.20
CA ARG A 240 -32.11 -65.09 -38.34
C ARG A 240 -33.45 -65.40 -37.70
N ASN A 241 -34.18 -64.39 -37.20
CA ASN A 241 -35.49 -64.57 -36.59
C ASN A 241 -36.54 -65.02 -37.61
N ARG A 242 -36.56 -64.47 -38.83
CA ARG A 242 -37.43 -64.95 -39.92
C ARG A 242 -37.13 -66.40 -40.30
N LYS A 243 -35.85 -66.81 -40.36
CA LYS A 243 -35.48 -68.22 -40.56
C LYS A 243 -35.97 -69.11 -39.42
N ARG A 244 -35.84 -68.68 -38.15
CA ARG A 244 -36.37 -69.40 -36.97
C ARG A 244 -37.90 -69.56 -37.03
N LYS A 245 -38.63 -68.49 -37.38
CA LYS A 245 -40.10 -68.55 -37.55
C LYS A 245 -40.52 -69.49 -38.69
N ALA A 246 -39.85 -69.43 -39.84
CA ALA A 246 -40.12 -70.34 -40.96
C ALA A 246 -39.81 -71.82 -40.63
N GLN A 247 -38.88 -72.08 -39.71
CA GLN A 247 -38.58 -73.42 -39.22
C GLN A 247 -39.63 -73.91 -38.21
N GLN A 248 -40.09 -73.03 -37.31
CA GLN A 248 -41.20 -73.32 -36.39
C GLN A 248 -42.54 -73.54 -37.10
N GLU A 249 -42.81 -72.84 -38.21
CA GLU A 249 -44.01 -73.10 -39.05
C GLU A 249 -43.95 -74.47 -39.74
N LYS A 250 -42.76 -74.92 -40.15
CA LYS A 250 -42.57 -76.29 -40.68
C LYS A 250 -42.74 -77.37 -39.61
N GLU A 251 -42.29 -77.13 -38.38
CA GLU A 251 -42.54 -78.04 -37.25
C GLU A 251 -44.02 -78.07 -36.84
N ARG A 252 -44.72 -76.92 -36.88
CA ARG A 252 -46.16 -76.85 -36.57
C ARG A 252 -47.02 -77.51 -37.65
N SER A 253 -46.63 -77.44 -38.92
CA SER A 253 -47.32 -78.12 -40.03
C SER A 253 -46.99 -79.62 -40.14
N GLY A 254 -45.85 -80.06 -39.60
CA GLY A 254 -45.48 -81.48 -39.52
C GLY A 254 -46.25 -82.27 -38.47
N HIS A 255 -46.72 -81.62 -37.39
CA HIS A 255 -47.47 -82.31 -36.34
C HIS A 255 -48.97 -82.52 -36.67
N THR A 256 -49.51 -81.77 -37.63
CA THR A 256 -50.91 -81.93 -38.09
C THR A 256 -51.07 -83.00 -39.18
N TYR A 257 -49.99 -83.42 -39.86
CA TYR A 257 -50.05 -84.41 -40.94
C TYR A 257 -49.91 -85.88 -40.48
N ASN A 258 -49.44 -86.16 -39.27
CA ASN A 258 -49.30 -87.52 -38.73
C ASN A 258 -50.48 -87.98 -37.85
N ARG A 259 -51.73 -87.67 -38.26
CA ARG A 259 -52.93 -88.26 -37.63
C ARG A 259 -54.05 -88.58 -38.63
N GLY A 260 -53.71 -89.38 -39.63
CA GLY A 260 -54.62 -90.09 -40.55
C GLY A 260 -53.71 -90.80 -41.56
N THR A 261 -53.76 -92.09 -41.84
CA THR A 261 -54.80 -93.11 -41.72
C THR A 261 -54.08 -94.45 -41.94
N VAL A 262 -54.28 -95.44 -41.06
CA VAL A 262 -53.97 -96.86 -41.34
C VAL A 262 -55.27 -97.63 -41.18
N THR A 263 -55.76 -98.17 -42.28
CA THR A 263 -56.80 -99.21 -42.33
C THR A 263 -56.53 -100.08 -43.55
N THR A 264 -56.30 -101.37 -43.34
CA THR A 264 -56.71 -102.45 -44.24
C THR A 264 -56.81 -103.75 -43.43
N GLU A 265 -58.07 -104.10 -43.15
CA GLU A 265 -58.72 -105.41 -43.16
C GLU A 265 -57.88 -106.70 -43.17
N THR A 266 -58.26 -107.59 -42.26
CA THR A 266 -58.45 -109.03 -42.54
C THR A 266 -59.70 -109.54 -41.80
N GLU A 267 -60.55 -110.22 -42.55
CA GLU A 267 -61.68 -111.09 -42.15
C GLU A 267 -61.18 -112.57 -42.11
N PRO A 268 -61.89 -113.64 -41.66
CA PRO A 268 -62.96 -113.85 -40.65
C PRO A 268 -62.65 -114.97 -39.61
N ASP A 269 -63.65 -115.20 -38.72
CA ASP A 269 -64.06 -116.47 -38.07
C ASP A 269 -63.18 -117.03 -36.94
N THR A 270 -63.65 -117.26 -35.71
CA THR A 270 -64.73 -118.20 -35.36
C THR A 270 -65.23 -118.07 -33.91
N THR A 271 -66.50 -118.48 -33.71
CA THR A 271 -67.13 -119.07 -32.50
C THR A 271 -67.31 -118.23 -31.21
N ALA A 272 -68.56 -118.00 -30.79
CA ALA A 272 -69.33 -118.93 -29.94
C ALA A 272 -70.63 -118.30 -29.39
N LYS A 273 -71.76 -119.00 -29.65
CA LYS A 273 -73.09 -118.99 -29.00
C LYS A 273 -73.95 -117.71 -28.99
#